data_AF-A0A2H6NCE5-F1
#
_entry.id   AF-A0A2H6NCE5-F1
#
_cell.length_a   1.000
_cell.length_b   1.000
_cell.length_c   1.000
_cell.angle_alpha   90.00
_cell.angle_beta   90.00
_cell.angle_gamma   90.00
#
_symmetry.space_group_name_H-M   'P 1'
#
loop_
_entity.id
_entity.type
_entity.pdbx_description
1 polymer ?
#
loop_
_entity_poly.entity_id
_entity_poly.type
_entity_poly.pdbx_seq_one_letter_code
_entity_poly.pdbx_strand_id
1 'polypeptide(L)'
;MNSRGNALCNLIIAMTSTAKSWGVKSDVPGAILNGDGTATDNQGFMTNKELTTIQNSTSTVNQSYDDLGATLKDKRSELESMLLNMQNIQEETSSMMEWLQKMDTVAAKWETAVLDSETVKEKVDQHKLFETELKQNESKVQELKDRVTELLEKNPDSSEVPKWKQMLEKIDSKWSQLSHVAADRQKKMEESSNYLTQFQATEAQLSQWLVEKELMISVLGPLSIDPNMLNTQKQQVQILLKEFDTRKPQYEQLSEAGQRILQKPGEHPPTHERVKLHLTAVAQKWDALTGQLSGRCGRIEQVIVKSTEYQNCLKSLSEKLSTLENKLRQNLA
;
A
#
# COMPACT_ATOMS: atom_id res chain seq x y z
N MET A 1 46.50 -19.53 36.15
CA MET A 1 46.58 -18.55 37.25
C MET A 1 47.98 -17.97 37.26
N ASN A 2 48.10 -16.68 36.94
CA ASN A 2 49.35 -16.05 36.53
C ASN A 2 50.17 -15.63 37.77
N SER A 3 51.28 -16.32 38.04
CA SER A 3 52.15 -16.10 39.21
C SER A 3 52.72 -14.68 39.31
N ARG A 4 52.79 -13.97 38.17
CA ARG A 4 53.14 -12.54 38.10
C ARG A 4 52.10 -11.63 38.73
N GLY A 5 50.82 -11.97 38.64
CA GLY A 5 49.73 -11.19 39.25
C GLY A 5 49.78 -11.22 40.77
N ASN A 6 50.06 -12.39 41.35
CA ASN A 6 50.20 -12.55 42.80
C ASN A 6 51.43 -11.82 43.35
N ALA A 7 52.55 -11.81 42.62
CA ALA A 7 53.75 -11.07 43.03
C ALA A 7 53.51 -9.55 43.06
N LEU A 8 52.74 -9.03 42.11
CA LEU A 8 52.38 -7.62 42.03
C LEU A 8 51.42 -7.22 43.17
N CYS A 9 50.40 -8.04 43.44
CA CYS A 9 49.50 -7.83 44.59
C CYS A 9 50.26 -7.88 45.93
N ASN A 10 51.20 -8.80 46.10
CA ASN A 10 52.00 -8.91 47.32
C ASN A 10 52.95 -7.71 47.51
N LEU A 11 53.53 -7.20 46.43
CA LEU A 11 54.37 -6.00 46.47
C LEU A 11 53.55 -4.75 46.83
N ILE A 12 52.33 -4.62 46.29
CA ILE A 12 51.39 -3.54 46.60
C ILE A 12 50.98 -3.58 48.08
N ILE A 13 50.64 -4.76 48.60
CA ILE A 13 50.30 -4.93 50.03
C ILE A 13 51.48 -4.54 50.93
N ALA A 14 52.70 -4.94 50.57
CA ALA A 14 53.90 -4.63 51.33
C ALA A 14 54.22 -3.12 51.34
N MET A 15 54.02 -2.42 50.22
CA MET A 15 54.32 -0.99 50.10
C MET A 15 53.22 -0.07 50.67
N THR A 16 51.96 -0.52 50.70
CA THR A 16 50.84 0.28 51.23
C THR A 16 50.61 0.08 52.73
N SER A 17 51.09 -1.03 53.31
CA SER A 17 50.89 -1.32 54.75
C SER A 17 51.70 -0.42 55.69
N THR A 18 52.78 0.21 55.23
CA THR A 18 53.63 1.10 56.05
C THR A 18 53.04 2.50 56.26
N ALA A 19 51.96 2.86 55.56
CA ALA A 19 51.39 4.21 55.61
C ALA A 19 50.32 4.42 56.71
N LYS A 20 49.98 3.39 57.51
CA LYS A 20 48.85 3.45 58.47
C LYS A 20 49.20 3.63 59.96
N SER A 21 50.44 3.95 60.32
CA SER A 21 50.81 4.21 61.73
C SER A 21 51.48 5.56 61.95
N TRP A 22 50.72 6.65 61.86
CA TRP A 22 51.02 7.83 62.68
C TRP A 22 49.75 8.62 62.94
N GLY A 23 49.20 8.44 64.14
CA GLY A 23 48.03 9.17 64.59
C GLY A 23 47.65 8.75 66.00
N VAL A 24 48.27 9.37 67.00
CA VAL A 24 47.63 9.98 68.20
C VAL A 24 48.61 10.04 69.40
N LYS A 25 48.93 11.31 69.74
CA LYS A 25 49.26 11.98 71.02
C LYS A 25 50.46 11.54 71.88
N SER A 26 51.33 12.54 72.11
CA SER A 26 52.38 12.62 73.12
C SER A 26 51.82 12.80 74.53
N ASP A 27 52.54 12.27 75.52
CA ASP A 27 52.92 13.00 76.74
C ASP A 27 54.27 12.43 77.25
N VAL A 28 55.22 13.33 77.53
CA VAL A 28 56.63 13.08 77.94
C VAL A 28 56.71 13.35 79.45
N PRO A 29 57.51 12.63 80.27
CA PRO A 29 58.94 12.95 80.54
C PRO A 29 59.82 11.68 80.71
N GLY A 30 61.11 11.58 80.36
CA GLY A 30 62.21 12.51 80.12
C GLY A 30 63.49 11.81 80.64
N ALA A 31 64.55 11.70 79.84
CA ALA A 31 65.93 11.49 80.29
C ALA A 31 66.89 11.59 79.08
N ILE A 32 67.68 12.66 79.07
CA ILE A 32 68.82 12.90 78.18
C ILE A 32 70.00 12.05 78.67
N LEU A 33 70.94 11.71 77.77
CA LEU A 33 72.42 11.70 77.90
C LEU A 33 72.99 10.73 76.85
N ASN A 34 74.09 10.97 76.11
CA ASN A 34 74.87 12.14 75.71
C ASN A 34 75.89 11.64 74.66
N GLY A 35 76.42 12.55 73.83
CA GLY A 35 77.63 12.35 72.99
C GLY A 35 77.33 11.91 71.55
N ASP A 36 77.94 12.44 70.50
CA ASP A 36 79.10 13.33 70.38
C ASP A 36 79.02 14.00 68.99
N GLY A 37 79.51 15.22 68.87
CA GLY A 37 79.34 16.06 67.70
C GLY A 37 80.29 15.69 66.56
N THR A 38 79.75 15.49 65.36
CA THR A 38 80.46 15.81 64.11
C THR A 38 79.50 16.46 63.12
N ALA A 39 79.92 17.61 62.62
CA ALA A 39 79.25 18.34 61.56
C ALA A 39 79.35 17.59 60.24
N THR A 40 78.22 17.31 59.60
CA THR A 40 77.98 17.46 58.15
C THR A 40 76.46 17.46 57.92
N ASP A 41 75.89 18.65 57.93
CA ASP A 41 74.46 18.96 58.02
C ASP A 41 73.69 18.84 56.67
N ASN A 42 74.15 18.02 55.73
CA ASN A 42 73.51 17.90 54.40
C ASN A 42 72.89 16.52 54.12
N GLN A 43 73.19 15.48 54.91
CA GLN A 43 72.73 14.10 54.62
C GLN A 43 71.27 13.84 55.07
N GLY A 44 70.84 14.43 56.20
CA GLY A 44 69.49 14.26 56.77
C GLY A 44 68.40 15.05 56.05
N PHE A 45 68.75 16.19 55.46
CA PHE A 45 67.85 17.00 54.63
C PHE A 45 67.62 16.36 53.25
N MET A 46 68.65 15.73 52.67
CA MET A 46 68.55 14.98 51.41
C MET A 46 67.66 13.74 51.54
N THR A 47 67.78 12.97 52.64
CA THR A 47 66.95 11.77 52.88
C THR A 47 65.48 12.11 53.07
N ASN A 48 65.15 13.21 53.75
CA ASN A 48 63.76 13.64 53.91
C ASN A 48 63.14 14.12 52.58
N LYS A 49 63.93 14.83 51.76
CA LYS A 49 63.52 15.29 50.42
C LYS A 49 63.30 14.12 49.45
N GLU A 50 64.18 13.12 49.46
CA GLU A 50 64.04 11.90 48.67
C GLU A 50 62.81 11.09 49.09
N LEU A 51 62.58 10.93 50.40
CA LEU A 51 61.41 10.22 50.92
C LEU A 51 60.10 10.90 50.54
N THR A 52 60.05 12.24 50.63
CA THR A 52 58.90 13.05 50.20
C THR A 52 58.68 12.92 48.69
N THR A 53 59.77 12.89 47.90
CA THR A 53 59.72 12.70 46.44
C THR A 53 59.17 11.32 46.07
N ILE A 54 59.61 10.27 46.78
CA ILE A 54 59.11 8.90 46.61
C ILE A 54 57.64 8.85 47.00
N GLN A 55 57.25 9.42 48.14
CA GLN A 55 55.86 9.43 48.61
C GLN A 55 54.92 10.17 47.64
N ASN A 56 55.35 11.30 47.07
CA ASN A 56 54.62 11.99 46.01
C ASN A 56 54.53 11.15 44.73
N SER A 57 55.61 10.48 44.35
CA SER A 57 55.63 9.59 43.18
C SER A 57 54.70 8.39 43.35
N THR A 58 54.73 7.73 44.51
CA THR A 58 53.82 6.63 44.86
C THR A 58 52.36 7.08 44.88
N SER A 59 52.07 8.26 45.44
CA SER A 59 50.71 8.82 45.43
C SER A 59 50.23 9.10 44.01
N THR A 60 51.10 9.64 43.15
CA THR A 60 50.81 9.91 41.73
C THR A 60 50.53 8.61 40.96
N VAL A 61 51.34 7.58 41.20
CA VAL A 61 51.16 6.25 40.60
C VAL A 61 49.85 5.62 41.06
N ASN A 62 49.54 5.67 42.36
CA ASN A 62 48.27 5.15 42.89
C ASN A 62 47.07 5.87 42.26
N GLN A 63 47.11 7.21 42.17
CA GLN A 63 46.04 7.97 41.51
C GLN A 63 45.89 7.56 40.04
N SER A 64 47.00 7.36 39.32
CA SER A 64 46.97 6.92 37.92
C SER A 64 46.36 5.51 37.76
N TYR A 65 46.60 4.61 38.73
CA TYR A 65 45.96 3.30 38.75
C TYR A 65 44.46 3.38 39.07
N ASP A 66 44.06 4.25 39.98
CA ASP A 66 42.65 4.49 40.31
C ASP A 66 41.90 5.06 39.09
N ASP A 67 42.49 6.06 38.41
CA ASP A 67 41.93 6.68 37.20
C ASP A 67 41.81 5.68 36.04
N LEU A 68 42.84 4.83 35.84
CA LEU A 68 42.81 3.75 34.86
C LEU A 68 41.73 2.72 35.22
N GLY A 69 41.61 2.36 36.49
CA GLY A 69 40.59 1.44 36.99
C GLY A 69 39.17 1.96 36.75
N ALA A 70 38.94 3.25 36.98
CA ALA A 70 37.67 3.92 36.67
C ALA A 70 37.39 3.90 35.15
N THR A 71 38.36 4.30 34.34
CA THR A 71 38.24 4.31 32.87
C THR A 71 37.91 2.93 32.30
N LEU A 72 38.59 1.87 32.78
CA LEU A 72 38.32 0.50 32.35
C LEU A 72 36.94 0.01 32.78
N LYS A 73 36.49 0.40 33.98
CA LYS A 73 35.15 0.05 34.47
C LYS A 73 34.07 0.70 33.60
N ASP A 74 34.22 1.98 33.28
CA ASP A 74 33.29 2.72 32.42
C ASP A 74 33.26 2.11 31.01
N LYS A 75 34.44 1.81 30.45
CA LYS A 75 34.51 1.18 29.12
C LYS A 75 33.86 -0.20 29.09
N ARG A 76 34.03 -0.99 30.15
CA ARG A 76 33.35 -2.29 30.27
C ARG A 76 31.83 -2.12 30.30
N SER A 77 31.31 -1.20 31.11
CA SER A 77 29.87 -0.97 31.20
C SER A 77 29.27 -0.46 29.88
N GLU A 78 30.01 0.37 29.14
CA GLU A 78 29.63 0.80 27.79
C GLU A 78 29.54 -0.39 26.82
N LEU A 79 30.56 -1.27 26.79
CA LEU A 79 30.59 -2.46 25.94
C LEU A 79 29.50 -3.47 26.31
N GLU A 80 29.20 -3.65 27.60
CA GLU A 80 28.10 -4.51 28.06
C GLU A 80 26.74 -3.97 27.63
N SER A 81 26.51 -2.67 27.78
CA SER A 81 25.27 -2.01 27.34
C SER A 81 25.09 -2.11 25.82
N MET A 82 26.17 -1.91 25.08
CA MET A 82 26.19 -2.06 23.63
C MET A 82 25.85 -3.49 23.20
N LEU A 83 26.51 -4.50 23.81
CA LEU A 83 26.30 -5.90 23.47
C LEU A 83 24.84 -6.31 23.71
N LEU A 84 24.24 -5.86 24.81
CA LEU A 84 22.83 -6.08 25.10
C LEU A 84 21.92 -5.45 24.03
N ASN A 85 22.21 -4.20 23.63
CA ASN A 85 21.44 -3.53 22.57
C ASN A 85 21.53 -4.27 21.23
N MET A 86 22.72 -4.74 20.85
CA MET A 86 22.92 -5.52 19.63
C MET A 86 22.14 -6.83 19.64
N GLN A 87 22.13 -7.54 20.78
CA GLN A 87 21.36 -8.77 20.94
C GLN A 87 19.86 -8.51 20.79
N ASN A 88 19.34 -7.45 21.42
CA ASN A 88 17.93 -7.08 21.29
C ASN A 88 17.55 -6.75 19.83
N ILE A 89 18.36 -5.92 19.15
CA ILE A 89 18.14 -5.58 17.73
C ILE A 89 18.15 -6.85 16.86
N GLN A 90 19.06 -7.79 17.14
CA GLN A 90 19.15 -9.03 16.38
C GLN A 90 17.92 -9.93 16.59
N GLU A 91 17.42 -10.05 17.82
CA GLU A 91 16.20 -10.81 18.12
C GLU A 91 14.96 -10.19 17.46
N GLU A 92 14.78 -8.89 17.62
CA GLU A 92 13.68 -8.14 17.00
C GLU A 92 13.72 -8.22 15.48
N THR A 93 14.92 -8.16 14.88
CA THR A 93 15.07 -8.35 13.44
C THR A 93 14.69 -9.75 13.00
N SER A 94 15.09 -10.76 13.76
CA SER A 94 14.79 -12.16 13.43
C SER A 94 13.27 -12.38 13.47
N SER A 95 12.61 -11.88 14.52
CA SER A 95 11.15 -11.90 14.64
C SER A 95 10.44 -11.15 13.51
N MET A 96 10.94 -9.96 13.14
CA MET A 96 10.37 -9.18 12.04
C MET A 96 10.52 -9.91 10.69
N MET A 97 11.67 -10.53 10.44
CA MET A 97 11.92 -11.29 9.21
C MET A 97 11.04 -12.53 9.11
N GLU A 98 10.78 -13.23 10.22
CA GLU A 98 9.83 -14.34 10.27
C GLU A 98 8.41 -13.88 9.96
N TRP A 99 7.98 -12.73 10.53
CA TRP A 99 6.68 -12.16 10.23
C TRP A 99 6.56 -11.71 8.77
N LEU A 100 7.57 -11.04 8.22
CA LEU A 100 7.64 -10.66 6.80
C LEU A 100 7.51 -11.89 5.90
N GLN A 101 8.23 -12.96 6.22
CA GLN A 101 8.17 -14.21 5.46
C GLN A 101 6.77 -14.86 5.55
N LYS A 102 6.12 -14.84 6.72
CA LYS A 102 4.74 -15.31 6.88
C LYS A 102 3.80 -14.48 5.98
N MET A 103 3.92 -13.17 5.98
CA MET A 103 3.08 -12.31 5.16
C MET A 103 3.35 -12.48 3.66
N ASP A 104 4.60 -12.67 3.24
CA ASP A 104 4.96 -13.04 1.87
C ASP A 104 4.22 -14.33 1.45
N THR A 105 4.14 -15.34 2.31
CA THR A 105 3.40 -16.58 1.98
C THR A 105 1.89 -16.37 1.88
N VAL A 106 1.32 -15.43 2.65
CA VAL A 106 -0.09 -15.05 2.51
C VAL A 106 -0.31 -14.31 1.20
N ALA A 107 0.58 -13.37 0.87
CA ALA A 107 0.51 -12.59 -0.36
C ALA A 107 0.68 -13.47 -1.61
N ALA A 108 1.58 -14.46 -1.59
CA ALA A 108 1.78 -15.38 -2.71
C ALA A 108 0.51 -16.20 -3.04
N LYS A 109 -0.32 -16.53 -2.04
CA LYS A 109 -1.59 -17.24 -2.26
C LYS A 109 -2.59 -16.41 -3.06
N TRP A 110 -2.42 -15.09 -3.12
CA TRP A 110 -3.28 -14.23 -3.90
C TRP A 110 -3.05 -14.33 -5.40
N GLU A 111 -1.81 -14.56 -5.82
CA GLU A 111 -1.45 -14.70 -7.25
C GLU A 111 -1.80 -16.07 -7.81
N THR A 112 -1.78 -17.11 -6.95
CA THR A 112 -2.07 -18.49 -7.34
C THR A 112 -3.53 -18.89 -7.16
N ALA A 113 -4.37 -18.05 -6.54
CA ALA A 113 -5.78 -18.33 -6.28
C ALA A 113 -6.64 -18.25 -7.55
N VAL A 114 -6.41 -19.20 -8.45
CA VAL A 114 -7.47 -19.73 -9.29
C VAL A 114 -8.07 -20.91 -8.52
N LEU A 115 -9.33 -20.74 -8.10
CA LEU A 115 -10.27 -21.85 -7.88
C LEU A 115 -10.27 -22.60 -6.54
N ASP A 116 -10.35 -21.92 -5.39
CA ASP A 116 -10.90 -22.56 -4.19
C ASP A 116 -12.14 -21.78 -3.71
N SER A 117 -13.24 -22.51 -3.57
CA SER A 117 -14.57 -22.04 -3.15
C SER A 117 -14.58 -21.53 -1.69
N GLU A 118 -13.89 -20.45 -1.40
CA GLU A 118 -14.09 -19.64 -0.20
C GLU A 118 -15.08 -18.51 -0.50
N THR A 119 -15.94 -18.17 0.47
CA THR A 119 -16.93 -17.13 0.25
C THR A 119 -16.23 -15.79 0.02
N VAL A 120 -16.71 -14.99 -0.93
CA VAL A 120 -16.20 -13.64 -1.24
C VAL A 120 -15.95 -12.80 0.02
N LYS A 121 -16.83 -12.94 1.01
CA LYS A 121 -16.74 -12.27 2.31
C LYS A 121 -15.45 -12.64 3.07
N GLU A 122 -15.09 -13.92 3.09
CA GLU A 122 -13.89 -14.40 3.76
C GLU A 122 -12.61 -13.84 3.10
N LYS A 123 -12.56 -13.76 1.78
CA LYS A 123 -11.44 -13.13 1.06
C LYS A 123 -11.31 -11.63 1.38
N VAL A 124 -12.43 -10.92 1.52
CA VAL A 124 -12.44 -9.50 1.93
C VAL A 124 -11.98 -9.34 3.37
N ASP A 125 -12.45 -10.19 4.28
CA ASP A 125 -12.07 -10.12 5.69
C ASP A 125 -10.58 -10.48 5.89
N GLN A 126 -10.06 -11.47 5.15
CA GLN A 126 -8.63 -11.80 5.11
C GLN A 126 -7.78 -10.63 4.61
N HIS A 127 -8.22 -9.94 3.56
CA HIS A 127 -7.51 -8.77 3.02
C HIS A 127 -7.48 -7.62 4.03
N LYS A 128 -8.62 -7.31 4.68
CA LYS A 128 -8.68 -6.28 5.73
C LYS A 128 -7.79 -6.59 6.93
N LEU A 129 -7.74 -7.85 7.34
CA LEU A 129 -6.86 -8.27 8.43
C LEU A 129 -5.39 -8.06 8.03
N PHE A 130 -5.02 -8.47 6.81
CA PHE A 130 -3.67 -8.25 6.28
C PHE A 130 -3.29 -6.77 6.28
N GLU A 131 -4.15 -5.88 5.78
CA GLU A 131 -3.88 -4.43 5.77
C GLU A 131 -3.73 -3.86 7.17
N THR A 132 -4.53 -4.35 8.11
CA THR A 132 -4.45 -3.92 9.51
C THR A 132 -3.12 -4.35 10.13
N GLU A 133 -2.69 -5.60 9.92
CA GLU A 133 -1.40 -6.10 10.39
C GLU A 133 -0.23 -5.35 9.75
N LEU A 134 -0.29 -5.10 8.44
CA LEU A 134 0.73 -4.33 7.71
C LEU A 134 0.86 -2.93 8.32
N LYS A 135 -0.25 -2.20 8.48
CA LYS A 135 -0.23 -0.86 9.07
C LYS A 135 0.30 -0.83 10.50
N GLN A 136 -0.02 -1.84 11.32
CA GLN A 136 0.50 -1.93 12.68
C GLN A 136 2.01 -2.15 12.72
N ASN A 137 2.56 -2.92 11.78
CA ASN A 137 3.99 -3.23 11.75
C ASN A 137 4.85 -2.20 11.01
N GLU A 138 4.25 -1.26 10.27
CA GLU A 138 4.95 -0.14 9.64
C GLU A 138 5.79 0.65 10.65
N SER A 139 5.17 1.02 11.78
CA SER A 139 5.86 1.72 12.88
C SER A 139 7.03 0.91 13.44
N LYS A 140 6.82 -0.40 13.69
CA LYS A 140 7.86 -1.29 14.24
C LYS A 140 9.03 -1.49 13.30
N VAL A 141 8.78 -1.58 11.99
CA VAL A 141 9.83 -1.66 10.98
C VAL A 141 10.66 -0.38 10.97
N GLN A 142 10.00 0.77 11.02
CA GLN A 142 10.69 2.05 11.05
C GLN A 142 11.55 2.19 12.33
N GLU A 143 10.98 1.89 13.50
CA GLU A 143 11.72 1.92 14.78
C GLU A 143 12.93 0.99 14.77
N LEU A 144 12.79 -0.22 14.23
CA LEU A 144 13.91 -1.17 14.12
C LEU A 144 15.00 -0.65 13.18
N LYS A 145 14.62 -0.07 12.03
CA LYS A 145 15.57 0.58 11.11
C LYS A 145 16.32 1.72 11.78
N ASP A 146 15.62 2.55 12.56
CA ASP A 146 16.21 3.68 13.28
C ASP A 146 17.21 3.20 14.34
N ARG A 147 16.88 2.15 15.11
CA ARG A 147 17.81 1.54 16.08
C ARG A 147 19.06 0.96 15.42
N VAL A 148 18.93 0.30 14.27
CA VAL A 148 20.07 -0.25 13.51
C VAL A 148 20.95 0.89 12.98
N THR A 149 20.36 1.98 12.50
CA THR A 149 21.08 3.19 12.05
C THR A 149 21.82 3.85 13.21
N GLU A 150 21.18 4.02 14.37
CA GLU A 150 21.82 4.58 15.56
C GLU A 150 23.01 3.72 16.02
N LEU A 151 22.90 2.39 15.91
CA LEU A 151 23.99 1.47 16.22
C LEU A 151 25.19 1.66 15.27
N LEU A 152 24.93 1.90 13.98
CA LEU A 152 25.95 2.22 12.96
C LEU A 152 26.64 3.55 13.25
N GLU A 153 25.87 4.58 13.60
CA GLU A 153 26.39 5.93 13.88
C GLU A 153 27.26 5.97 15.12
N LYS A 154 26.86 5.25 16.19
CA LYS A 154 27.65 5.17 17.42
C LYS A 154 28.95 4.39 17.24
N ASN A 155 29.05 3.51 16.22
CA ASN A 155 30.12 2.51 16.12
C ASN A 155 30.68 2.36 14.70
N PRO A 156 31.20 3.45 14.10
CA PRO A 156 31.63 3.46 12.72
C PRO A 156 32.83 2.55 12.44
N ASP A 157 33.68 2.32 13.43
CA ASP A 157 34.92 1.54 13.30
C ASP A 157 34.75 0.06 13.72
N SER A 158 33.53 -0.38 14.02
CA SER A 158 33.27 -1.77 14.40
C SER A 158 33.39 -2.74 13.21
N SER A 159 33.98 -3.92 13.44
CA SER A 159 34.00 -5.00 12.44
C SER A 159 32.62 -5.54 12.08
N GLU A 160 31.60 -5.22 12.88
CA GLU A 160 30.21 -5.67 12.71
C GLU A 160 29.39 -4.76 11.79
N VAL A 161 29.90 -3.57 11.44
CA VAL A 161 29.23 -2.59 10.55
C VAL A 161 28.68 -3.21 9.26
N PRO A 162 29.41 -4.09 8.53
CA PRO A 162 28.87 -4.73 7.33
C PRO A 162 27.62 -5.57 7.61
N LYS A 163 27.54 -6.23 8.78
CA LYS A 163 26.39 -7.06 9.16
C LYS A 163 25.17 -6.20 9.44
N TRP A 164 25.31 -5.08 10.13
CA TRP A 164 24.19 -4.17 10.41
C TRP A 164 23.67 -3.50 9.14
N LYS A 165 24.57 -3.11 8.21
CA LYS A 165 24.16 -2.62 6.89
C LYS A 165 23.36 -3.67 6.11
N GLN A 166 23.83 -4.91 6.08
CA GLN A 166 23.10 -6.01 5.44
C GLN A 166 21.74 -6.26 6.11
N MET A 167 21.68 -6.16 7.44
CA MET A 167 20.43 -6.30 8.20
C MET A 167 19.41 -5.24 7.78
N LEU A 168 19.84 -3.98 7.72
CA LEU A 168 19.00 -2.86 7.29
C LEU A 168 18.50 -3.04 5.84
N GLU A 169 19.38 -3.42 4.93
CA GLU A 169 19.04 -3.67 3.52
C GLU A 169 18.02 -4.81 3.37
N LYS A 170 18.17 -5.90 4.14
CA LYS A 170 17.22 -7.03 4.12
C LYS A 170 15.84 -6.61 4.61
N ILE A 171 15.76 -5.89 5.73
CA ILE A 171 14.49 -5.39 6.27
C ILE A 171 13.84 -4.46 5.25
N ASP A 172 14.59 -3.50 4.72
CA ASP A 172 14.09 -2.50 3.78
C ASP A 172 13.58 -3.14 2.48
N SER A 173 14.37 -4.05 1.89
CA SER A 173 14.01 -4.77 0.66
C SER A 173 12.73 -5.58 0.84
N LYS A 174 12.65 -6.38 1.90
CA LYS A 174 11.48 -7.24 2.17
C LYS A 174 10.23 -6.43 2.50
N TRP A 175 10.36 -5.42 3.34
CA TRP A 175 9.24 -4.55 3.69
C TRP A 175 8.70 -3.80 2.47
N SER A 176 9.59 -3.24 1.65
CA SER A 176 9.23 -2.51 0.43
C SER A 176 8.53 -3.42 -0.57
N GLN A 177 9.04 -4.64 -0.78
CA GLN A 177 8.41 -5.63 -1.66
C GLN A 177 7.00 -5.99 -1.18
N LEU A 178 6.85 -6.36 0.09
CA LEU A 178 5.55 -6.75 0.65
C LEU A 178 4.55 -5.59 0.59
N SER A 179 4.98 -4.38 0.95
CA SER A 179 4.15 -3.17 0.91
C SER A 179 3.72 -2.84 -0.52
N HIS A 180 4.59 -3.02 -1.50
CA HIS A 180 4.27 -2.82 -2.91
C HIS A 180 3.20 -3.81 -3.39
N VAL A 181 3.37 -5.10 -3.09
CA VAL A 181 2.40 -6.14 -3.45
C VAL A 181 1.04 -5.88 -2.80
N ALA A 182 1.04 -5.49 -1.52
CA ALA A 182 -0.18 -5.14 -0.80
C ALA A 182 -0.90 -3.93 -1.43
N ALA A 183 -0.16 -2.86 -1.74
CA ALA A 183 -0.70 -1.66 -2.34
C ALA A 183 -1.25 -1.90 -3.77
N ASP A 184 -0.54 -2.69 -4.59
CA ASP A 184 -1.01 -3.08 -5.92
C ASP A 184 -2.30 -3.89 -5.86
N ARG A 185 -2.39 -4.86 -4.93
CA ARG A 185 -3.62 -5.62 -4.70
C ARG A 185 -4.77 -4.73 -4.25
N GLN A 186 -4.53 -3.83 -3.30
CA GLN A 186 -5.55 -2.91 -2.81
C GLN A 186 -6.09 -2.02 -3.95
N LYS A 187 -5.18 -1.45 -4.76
CA LYS A 187 -5.56 -0.68 -5.94
C LYS A 187 -6.41 -1.50 -6.91
N LYS A 188 -6.02 -2.75 -7.20
CA LYS A 188 -6.77 -3.64 -8.10
C LYS A 188 -8.17 -3.94 -7.58
N MET A 189 -8.31 -4.17 -6.28
CA MET A 189 -9.61 -4.39 -5.61
C MET A 189 -10.50 -3.15 -5.66
N GLU A 190 -9.95 -1.97 -5.36
CA GLU A 190 -10.68 -0.71 -5.43
C GLU A 190 -11.17 -0.42 -6.85
N GLU A 191 -10.30 -0.60 -7.86
CA GLU A 191 -10.68 -0.49 -9.26
C GLU A 191 -11.81 -1.44 -9.63
N SER A 192 -11.71 -2.71 -9.23
CA SER A 192 -12.74 -3.73 -9.50
C SER A 192 -14.07 -3.39 -8.85
N SER A 193 -14.05 -2.94 -7.59
CA SER A 193 -15.22 -2.47 -6.86
C SER A 193 -15.88 -1.26 -7.53
N ASN A 194 -15.07 -0.32 -8.02
CA ASN A 194 -15.55 0.85 -8.75
C ASN A 194 -16.22 0.46 -10.07
N TYR A 195 -15.60 -0.42 -10.87
CA TYR A 195 -16.22 -0.92 -12.10
C TYR A 195 -17.52 -1.68 -11.82
N LEU A 196 -17.56 -2.50 -10.75
CA LEU A 196 -18.77 -3.23 -10.38
C LEU A 196 -19.92 -2.28 -9.98
N THR A 197 -19.61 -1.26 -9.20
CA THR A 197 -20.59 -0.24 -8.78
C THR A 197 -21.11 0.55 -9.98
N GLN A 198 -20.21 0.98 -10.86
CA GLN A 198 -20.55 1.66 -12.11
C GLN A 198 -21.42 0.76 -13.00
N PHE A 199 -21.03 -0.51 -13.16
CA PHE A 199 -21.78 -1.49 -13.94
C PHE A 199 -23.21 -1.65 -13.41
N GLN A 200 -23.37 -1.88 -12.10
CA GLN A 200 -24.69 -2.05 -11.48
C GLN A 200 -25.58 -0.81 -11.63
N ALA A 201 -25.02 0.38 -11.43
CA ALA A 201 -25.76 1.63 -11.58
C ALA A 201 -26.21 1.86 -13.03
N THR A 202 -25.29 1.71 -13.99
CA THR A 202 -25.59 1.91 -15.42
C THR A 202 -26.52 0.82 -15.96
N GLU A 203 -26.35 -0.43 -15.52
CA GLU A 203 -27.22 -1.56 -15.90
C GLU A 203 -28.65 -1.31 -15.44
N ALA A 204 -28.86 -0.94 -14.17
CA ALA A 204 -30.19 -0.68 -13.66
C ALA A 204 -30.90 0.46 -14.43
N GLN A 205 -30.18 1.54 -14.74
CA GLN A 205 -30.71 2.67 -15.50
C GLN A 205 -31.04 2.30 -16.95
N LEU A 206 -30.18 1.54 -17.63
CA LEU A 206 -30.40 1.12 -19.01
C LEU A 206 -31.50 0.05 -19.11
N SER A 207 -31.49 -0.95 -18.23
CA SER A 207 -32.49 -2.01 -18.20
C SER A 207 -33.90 -1.45 -17.99
N GLN A 208 -34.06 -0.52 -17.04
CA GLN A 208 -35.34 0.18 -16.82
C GLN A 208 -35.78 0.97 -18.05
N TRP A 209 -34.87 1.76 -18.63
CA TRP A 209 -35.19 2.55 -19.81
C TRP A 209 -35.53 1.70 -21.05
N LEU A 210 -34.85 0.57 -21.24
CA LEU A 210 -35.16 -0.36 -22.32
C LEU A 210 -36.57 -0.94 -22.19
N VAL A 211 -37.00 -1.28 -20.96
CA VAL A 211 -38.38 -1.73 -20.70
C VAL A 211 -39.39 -0.63 -21.03
N GLU A 212 -39.11 0.62 -20.67
CA GLU A 212 -39.96 1.76 -21.03
C GLU A 212 -40.06 1.96 -22.55
N LYS A 213 -38.94 1.83 -23.27
CA LYS A 213 -38.92 1.96 -24.73
C LYS A 213 -39.61 0.79 -25.43
N GLU A 214 -39.46 -0.43 -24.91
CA GLU A 214 -40.20 -1.59 -25.36
C GLU A 214 -41.72 -1.34 -25.26
N LEU A 215 -42.19 -0.79 -24.14
CA LEU A 215 -43.60 -0.41 -23.97
C LEU A 215 -44.00 0.68 -24.97
N MET A 216 -43.22 1.75 -25.13
CA MET A 216 -43.50 2.82 -26.10
C MET A 216 -43.61 2.29 -27.54
N ILE A 217 -42.74 1.33 -27.92
CA ILE A 217 -42.77 0.70 -29.25
C ILE A 217 -43.99 -0.18 -29.40
N SER A 218 -44.39 -0.93 -28.36
CA SER A 218 -45.55 -1.83 -28.39
C SER A 218 -46.88 -1.11 -28.64
N VAL A 219 -46.97 0.17 -28.26
CA VAL A 219 -48.17 1.01 -28.46
C VAL A 219 -48.14 1.80 -29.78
N LEU A 220 -47.09 1.64 -30.60
CA LEU A 220 -47.07 2.22 -31.95
C LEU A 220 -48.09 1.48 -32.82
N GLY A 221 -49.25 2.11 -33.03
CA GLY A 221 -50.33 1.58 -33.85
C GLY A 221 -49.92 1.24 -35.30
N PRO A 222 -50.82 0.66 -36.09
CA PRO A 222 -50.56 0.31 -37.49
C PRO A 222 -50.18 1.54 -38.34
N LEU A 223 -49.55 1.29 -39.48
CA LEU A 223 -49.20 2.36 -40.42
C LEU A 223 -50.47 2.99 -40.99
N SER A 224 -50.52 4.32 -41.00
CA SER A 224 -51.64 5.05 -41.60
C SER A 224 -51.63 4.95 -43.13
N ILE A 225 -52.79 5.13 -43.75
CA ILE A 225 -52.92 5.32 -45.19
C ILE A 225 -52.80 6.81 -45.59
N ASP A 226 -52.97 7.72 -44.64
CA ASP A 226 -52.86 9.17 -44.84
C ASP A 226 -51.38 9.59 -44.88
N PRO A 227 -50.91 10.24 -45.97
CA PRO A 227 -49.54 10.75 -46.11
C PRO A 227 -49.06 11.66 -44.96
N ASN A 228 -49.93 12.54 -44.45
CA ASN A 228 -49.57 13.46 -43.37
C ASN A 228 -49.37 12.71 -42.05
N MET A 229 -50.24 11.74 -41.79
CA MET A 229 -50.11 10.86 -40.62
C MET A 229 -48.89 9.94 -40.74
N LEU A 230 -48.55 9.44 -41.94
CA LEU A 230 -47.33 8.67 -42.18
C LEU A 230 -46.06 9.48 -41.90
N ASN A 231 -46.02 10.75 -42.32
CA ASN A 231 -44.90 11.65 -41.99
C ASN A 231 -44.78 11.87 -40.47
N THR A 232 -45.91 12.01 -39.77
CA THR A 232 -45.92 12.11 -38.31
C THR A 232 -45.41 10.83 -37.64
N GLN A 233 -45.87 9.66 -38.10
CA GLN A 233 -45.38 8.36 -37.62
C GLN A 233 -43.88 8.16 -37.91
N LYS A 234 -43.38 8.67 -39.05
CA LYS A 234 -41.96 8.67 -39.38
C LYS A 234 -41.17 9.50 -38.38
N GLN A 235 -41.60 10.73 -38.12
CA GLN A 235 -40.95 11.62 -37.15
C GLN A 235 -40.92 10.99 -35.76
N GLN A 236 -42.01 10.37 -35.32
CA GLN A 236 -42.06 9.68 -34.03
C GLN A 236 -41.01 8.56 -33.93
N VAL A 237 -40.89 7.71 -34.96
CA VAL A 237 -39.88 6.64 -34.99
C VAL A 237 -38.45 7.21 -35.03
N GLN A 238 -38.23 8.30 -35.78
CA GLN A 238 -36.93 8.97 -35.85
C GLN A 238 -36.52 9.60 -34.51
N ILE A 239 -37.46 10.16 -33.76
CA ILE A 239 -37.22 10.68 -32.41
C ILE A 239 -36.78 9.54 -31.49
N LEU A 240 -37.50 8.40 -31.50
CA LEU A 240 -37.13 7.24 -30.70
C LEU A 240 -35.72 6.73 -31.06
N LEU A 241 -35.40 6.59 -32.35
CA LEU A 241 -34.05 6.20 -32.79
C LEU A 241 -32.96 7.18 -32.29
N LYS A 242 -33.22 8.48 -32.34
CA LYS A 242 -32.30 9.50 -31.84
C LYS A 242 -32.07 9.41 -30.32
N GLU A 243 -33.08 8.98 -29.55
CA GLU A 243 -32.90 8.73 -28.12
C GLU A 243 -31.94 7.55 -27.86
N PHE A 244 -32.00 6.49 -28.67
CA PHE A 244 -31.02 5.41 -28.63
C PHE A 244 -29.61 5.91 -28.96
N ASP A 245 -29.45 6.74 -30.00
CA ASP A 245 -28.15 7.34 -30.33
C ASP A 245 -27.59 8.16 -29.17
N THR A 246 -28.45 8.90 -28.47
CA THR A 246 -28.06 9.72 -27.32
C THR A 246 -27.63 8.88 -26.12
N ARG A 247 -28.19 7.67 -25.95
CA ARG A 247 -27.82 6.74 -24.87
C ARG A 247 -26.71 5.76 -25.23
N LYS A 248 -26.27 5.71 -26.49
CA LYS A 248 -25.20 4.83 -26.94
C LYS A 248 -23.91 4.94 -26.10
N PRO A 249 -23.45 6.13 -25.65
CA PRO A 249 -22.28 6.22 -24.78
C PRO A 249 -22.47 5.51 -23.43
N GLN A 250 -23.67 5.51 -22.87
CA GLN A 250 -23.96 4.78 -21.62
C GLN A 250 -23.94 3.28 -21.83
N TYR A 251 -24.45 2.80 -22.97
CA TYR A 251 -24.38 1.39 -23.34
C TYR A 251 -22.92 0.92 -23.55
N GLU A 252 -22.10 1.74 -24.23
CA GLU A 252 -20.68 1.48 -24.40
C GLU A 252 -19.93 1.47 -23.07
N GLN A 253 -20.24 2.42 -22.17
CA GLN A 253 -19.68 2.45 -20.81
C GLN A 253 -20.06 1.20 -20.00
N LEU A 254 -21.32 0.72 -20.10
CA LEU A 254 -21.75 -0.52 -19.45
C LEU A 254 -20.95 -1.72 -19.98
N SER A 255 -20.77 -1.80 -21.30
CA SER A 255 -20.01 -2.86 -21.96
C SER A 255 -18.55 -2.84 -21.55
N GLU A 256 -17.92 -1.66 -21.51
CA GLU A 256 -16.54 -1.50 -21.06
C GLU A 256 -16.39 -1.91 -19.59
N ALA A 257 -17.22 -1.37 -18.69
CA ALA A 257 -17.19 -1.74 -17.27
C ALA A 257 -17.35 -3.26 -17.08
N GLY A 258 -18.29 -3.86 -17.81
CA GLY A 258 -18.51 -5.30 -17.82
C GLY A 258 -17.28 -6.08 -18.31
N GLN A 259 -16.63 -5.66 -19.40
CA GLN A 259 -15.38 -6.28 -19.86
C GLN A 259 -14.24 -6.13 -18.85
N ARG A 260 -14.06 -4.96 -18.23
CA ARG A 260 -13.01 -4.73 -17.23
C ARG A 260 -13.17 -5.65 -16.02
N ILE A 261 -14.41 -5.89 -15.59
CA ILE A 261 -14.71 -6.87 -14.52
C ILE A 261 -14.35 -8.29 -14.99
N LEU A 262 -14.76 -8.68 -16.20
CA LEU A 262 -14.51 -10.02 -16.73
C LEU A 262 -13.02 -10.31 -17.02
N GLN A 263 -12.22 -9.28 -17.31
CA GLN A 263 -10.77 -9.38 -17.57
C GLN A 263 -9.93 -9.62 -16.33
N LYS A 264 -10.49 -9.49 -15.11
CA LYS A 264 -9.80 -9.79 -13.84
C LYS A 264 -10.26 -11.16 -13.29
N PRO A 265 -9.84 -12.29 -13.90
CA PRO A 265 -10.21 -13.62 -13.42
C PRO A 265 -9.64 -13.85 -12.02
N GLY A 266 -10.47 -14.33 -11.09
CA GLY A 266 -10.06 -14.73 -9.75
C GLY A 266 -10.64 -13.90 -8.61
N GLU A 267 -11.22 -12.72 -8.87
CA GLU A 267 -11.79 -11.92 -7.78
C GLU A 267 -13.17 -12.44 -7.35
N HIS A 268 -14.13 -12.65 -8.26
CA HIS A 268 -15.49 -13.10 -7.90
C HIS A 268 -16.23 -13.93 -9.00
N PRO A 269 -16.11 -15.27 -9.04
CA PRO A 269 -16.74 -16.11 -10.08
C PRO A 269 -18.27 -15.96 -10.23
N PRO A 270 -19.09 -15.92 -9.14
CA PRO A 270 -20.54 -15.71 -9.26
C PRO A 270 -20.92 -14.32 -9.80
N THR A 271 -20.08 -13.32 -9.56
CA THR A 271 -20.27 -11.96 -10.09
C THR A 271 -20.01 -11.93 -11.59
N HIS A 272 -19.03 -12.68 -12.09
CA HIS A 272 -18.71 -12.73 -13.52
C HIS A 272 -19.85 -13.34 -14.35
N GLU A 273 -20.42 -14.45 -13.88
CA GLU A 273 -21.61 -15.07 -14.50
C GLU A 273 -22.78 -14.08 -14.57
N ARG A 274 -23.07 -13.39 -13.47
CA ARG A 274 -24.11 -12.36 -13.43
C ARG A 274 -23.83 -11.21 -14.38
N VAL A 275 -22.63 -10.63 -14.36
CA VAL A 275 -22.24 -9.52 -15.25
C VAL A 275 -22.41 -9.92 -16.71
N LYS A 276 -21.97 -11.13 -17.08
CA LYS A 276 -22.14 -11.67 -18.44
C LYS A 276 -23.61 -11.82 -18.83
N LEU A 277 -24.44 -12.33 -17.92
CA LEU A 277 -25.88 -12.46 -18.13
C LEU A 277 -26.54 -11.10 -18.38
N HIS A 278 -26.27 -10.12 -17.51
CA HIS A 278 -26.82 -8.77 -17.63
C HIS A 278 -26.36 -8.06 -18.92
N LEU A 279 -25.06 -8.14 -19.26
CA LEU A 279 -24.54 -7.62 -20.53
C LEU A 279 -25.29 -8.18 -21.74
N THR A 280 -25.47 -9.50 -21.75
CA THR A 280 -26.14 -10.20 -22.85
C THR A 280 -27.61 -9.78 -22.93
N ALA A 281 -28.31 -9.68 -21.80
CA ALA A 281 -29.71 -9.28 -21.76
C ALA A 281 -29.92 -7.84 -22.24
N VAL A 282 -29.07 -6.89 -21.82
CA VAL A 282 -29.13 -5.49 -22.27
C VAL A 282 -28.82 -5.40 -23.76
N ALA A 283 -27.77 -6.07 -24.25
CA ALA A 283 -27.41 -6.09 -25.67
C ALA A 283 -28.55 -6.64 -26.55
N GLN A 284 -29.12 -7.79 -26.18
CA GLN A 284 -30.23 -8.41 -26.91
C GLN A 284 -31.45 -7.48 -27.00
N LYS A 285 -31.84 -6.84 -25.88
CA LYS A 285 -32.96 -5.90 -25.87
C LYS A 285 -32.65 -4.66 -26.72
N TRP A 286 -31.45 -4.10 -26.58
CA TRP A 286 -31.01 -2.94 -27.35
C TRP A 286 -31.11 -3.20 -28.87
N ASP A 287 -30.54 -4.32 -29.32
CA ASP A 287 -30.53 -4.70 -30.73
C ASP A 287 -31.95 -5.00 -31.25
N ALA A 288 -32.78 -5.67 -30.44
CA ALA A 288 -34.16 -5.98 -30.82
C ALA A 288 -35.00 -4.70 -31.02
N LEU A 289 -34.90 -3.72 -30.12
CA LEU A 289 -35.70 -2.49 -30.19
C LEU A 289 -35.21 -1.56 -31.32
N THR A 290 -33.90 -1.39 -31.46
CA THR A 290 -33.31 -0.58 -32.54
C THR A 290 -33.59 -1.20 -33.91
N GLY A 291 -33.53 -2.53 -34.03
CA GLY A 291 -33.91 -3.28 -35.23
C GLY A 291 -35.39 -3.11 -35.59
N GLN A 292 -36.30 -3.20 -34.61
CA GLN A 292 -37.73 -2.97 -34.81
C GLN A 292 -38.03 -1.55 -35.30
N LEU A 293 -37.44 -0.53 -34.66
CA LEU A 293 -37.61 0.87 -35.04
C LEU A 293 -37.07 1.14 -36.45
N SER A 294 -35.88 0.65 -36.76
CA SER A 294 -35.24 0.81 -38.08
C SER A 294 -36.07 0.13 -39.18
N GLY A 295 -36.53 -1.10 -38.93
CA GLY A 295 -37.41 -1.82 -39.85
C GLY A 295 -38.75 -1.11 -40.05
N ARG A 296 -39.35 -0.54 -38.99
CA ARG A 296 -40.56 0.26 -39.09
C ARG A 296 -40.33 1.54 -39.89
N CYS A 297 -39.22 2.25 -39.68
CA CYS A 297 -38.88 3.46 -40.44
C CYS A 297 -38.78 3.16 -41.95
N GLY A 298 -38.06 2.10 -42.32
CA GLY A 298 -37.94 1.68 -43.72
C GLY A 298 -39.30 1.30 -44.35
N ARG A 299 -40.19 0.64 -43.58
CA ARG A 299 -41.56 0.37 -44.03
C ARG A 299 -42.38 1.64 -44.25
N ILE A 300 -42.30 2.61 -43.33
CA ILE A 300 -43.00 3.90 -43.49
C ILE A 300 -42.55 4.61 -44.76
N GLU A 301 -41.24 4.64 -45.03
CA GLU A 301 -40.68 5.24 -46.24
C GLU A 301 -41.19 4.58 -47.51
N GLN A 302 -41.24 3.24 -47.56
CA GLN A 302 -41.82 2.51 -48.69
C GLN A 302 -43.31 2.84 -48.90
N VAL A 303 -44.08 2.95 -47.82
CA VAL A 303 -45.52 3.29 -47.91
C VAL A 303 -45.70 4.73 -48.38
N ILE A 304 -44.86 5.67 -47.94
CA ILE A 304 -44.89 7.07 -48.42
C ILE A 304 -44.66 7.13 -49.93
N VAL A 305 -43.65 6.40 -50.44
CA VAL A 305 -43.37 6.34 -51.89
C VAL A 305 -44.58 5.77 -52.65
N LYS A 306 -45.10 4.61 -52.25
CA LYS A 306 -46.26 3.98 -52.89
C LYS A 306 -47.52 4.83 -52.83
N SER A 307 -47.76 5.49 -51.69
CA SER A 307 -48.91 6.40 -51.52
C SER A 307 -48.79 7.60 -52.46
N THR A 308 -47.60 8.16 -52.59
CA THR A 308 -47.31 9.26 -53.53
C THR A 308 -47.55 8.84 -54.98
N GLU A 309 -47.07 7.66 -55.39
CA GLU A 309 -47.31 7.09 -56.71
C GLU A 309 -48.81 6.89 -56.99
N TYR A 310 -49.54 6.32 -56.02
CA TYR A 310 -50.98 6.11 -56.13
C TYR A 310 -51.75 7.43 -56.28
N GLN A 311 -51.42 8.45 -55.47
CA GLN A 311 -52.03 9.77 -55.55
C GLN A 311 -51.77 10.43 -56.92
N ASN A 312 -50.56 10.28 -57.47
CA ASN A 312 -50.24 10.77 -58.81
C ASN A 312 -51.07 10.08 -59.91
N CYS A 313 -51.21 8.75 -59.83
CA CYS A 313 -52.05 7.99 -60.74
C CYS A 313 -53.53 8.40 -60.66
N LEU A 314 -54.05 8.57 -59.44
CA LEU A 314 -55.43 8.98 -59.19
C LEU A 314 -55.71 10.39 -59.73
N LYS A 315 -54.78 11.32 -59.53
CA LYS A 315 -54.85 12.67 -60.09
C LYS A 315 -54.87 12.65 -61.62
N SER A 316 -53.96 11.89 -62.24
CA SER A 316 -53.94 11.73 -63.71
C SER A 316 -55.24 11.13 -64.26
N LEU A 317 -55.82 10.14 -63.58
CA LEU A 317 -57.11 9.57 -63.97
C LEU A 317 -58.24 10.59 -63.87
N SER A 318 -58.29 11.35 -62.77
CA SER A 318 -59.28 12.42 -62.57
C SER A 318 -59.19 13.49 -63.66
N GLU A 319 -57.98 13.93 -64.02
CA GLU A 319 -57.74 14.88 -65.12
C GLU A 319 -58.22 14.32 -66.47
N LYS A 320 -57.92 13.05 -66.78
CA LYS A 320 -58.39 12.37 -67.99
C LYS A 320 -59.92 12.26 -68.03
N LEU A 321 -60.54 11.90 -66.91
CA LEU A 321 -62.01 11.78 -66.79
C LEU A 321 -62.68 13.14 -67.00
N SER A 322 -62.16 14.20 -66.36
CA SER A 322 -62.67 15.56 -66.53
C SER A 322 -62.53 16.04 -67.99
N THR A 323 -61.41 15.71 -68.64
CA THR A 323 -61.21 16.00 -70.06
C THR A 323 -62.24 15.28 -70.94
N LEU A 324 -62.52 14.00 -70.67
CA LEU A 324 -63.52 13.22 -71.40
C LEU A 324 -64.93 13.78 -71.18
N GLU A 325 -65.28 14.12 -69.94
CA GLU A 325 -66.56 14.74 -69.59
C GLU A 325 -66.77 16.05 -70.35
N ASN A 326 -65.76 16.93 -70.39
CA ASN A 326 -65.82 18.18 -71.12
C ASN A 326 -66.00 17.97 -72.63
N LYS A 327 -65.29 17.00 -73.23
CA LYS A 327 -65.47 16.63 -74.65
C LYS A 327 -66.88 16.13 -74.93
N LEU A 328 -67.44 15.29 -74.08
CA LEU A 328 -68.81 14.79 -74.23
C LEU A 328 -69.83 15.93 -74.14
N ARG A 329 -69.67 16.85 -73.18
CA ARG A 329 -70.53 18.04 -73.05
C ARG A 329 -70.47 18.93 -74.30
N GLN A 330 -69.29 19.09 -74.91
CA GLN A 330 -69.12 19.86 -76.15
C GLN A 330 -69.75 19.19 -77.37
N ASN A 331 -69.76 17.85 -77.44
CA ASN A 331 -70.36 17.11 -78.55
C ASN A 331 -71.89 16.97 -78.44
N LEU A 332 -72.47 17.23 -77.26
CA LEU A 332 -73.91 17.15 -76.97
C LEU A 332 -74.60 18.52 -76.98
N ALA A 333 -73.85 19.61 -77.14
CA ALA A 333 -74.34 20.99 -77.25
C ALA A 333 -74.32 21.45 -78.72
#